data_AF-A0A935BH05-F1
#
_entry.id   AF-A0A935BH05-F1
#
_cell.length_a   1.000
_cell.length_b   1.000
_cell.length_c   1.000
_cell.angle_alpha   90.00
_cell.angle_beta   90.00
_cell.angle_gamma   90.00
#
_symmetry.space_group_name_H-M   'P 1'
#
loop_
_entity.id
_entity.type
_entity.pdbx_description
1 polymer ?
#
loop_
_entity_poly.entity_id
_entity_poly.type
_entity_poly.pdbx_seq_one_letter_code
_entity_poly.pdbx_strand_id
1 'polypeptide(L)' 'MPGTVIETIYGKRHKYEIRKSEGGFLSSSTFSIYRDGSHWKGSYDSLSKAVEVAKAAG' A
#
# COMPACT_ATOMS: atom_id res chain seq x y z
N MET A 1 9.49 -10.88 0.95
CA MET A 1 10.05 -9.79 0.13
C MET A 1 9.14 -8.58 0.27
N PRO A 2 9.65 -7.34 0.42
CA PRO A 2 8.78 -6.17 0.37
C PRO A 2 8.09 -6.13 -0.99
N GLY A 3 6.76 -6.12 -1.00
CA GLY A 3 5.98 -6.15 -2.23
C GLY A 3 6.32 -5.01 -3.21
N THR A 4 5.92 -5.17 -4.46
CA THR A 4 6.14 -4.19 -5.54
C THR A 4 5.32 -2.92 -5.29
N VAL A 5 5.94 -1.74 -5.37
CA VAL A 5 5.21 -0.45 -5.33
C VAL A 5 4.34 -0.35 -6.58
N ILE A 6 3.03 -0.21 -6.42
CA ILE A 6 2.10 0.00 -7.54
C ILE A 6 1.74 1.48 -7.65
N GLU A 7 1.51 2.13 -6.51
CA GLU A 7 0.99 3.47 -6.49
C GLU A 7 1.67 4.28 -5.38
N THR A 8 1.92 5.55 -5.67
CA THR A 8 2.51 6.49 -4.72
C THR A 8 1.63 7.72 -4.64
N ILE A 9 1.18 8.04 -3.43
CA ILE A 9 0.32 9.17 -3.12
C ILE A 9 1.14 10.17 -2.31
N TYR A 10 1.21 11.40 -2.80
CA TYR A 10 1.87 12.49 -2.10
C TYR A 10 0.84 13.24 -1.27
N GLY A 11 0.87 13.01 0.05
CA GLY A 11 0.11 13.81 1.01
C GLY A 11 0.82 15.14 1.31
N LYS A 12 0.18 16.00 2.10
CA LYS A 12 0.70 17.34 2.41
C LYS A 12 2.04 17.32 3.16
N ARG A 13 2.26 16.31 4.01
CA ARG A 13 3.45 16.18 4.87
C ARG A 13 4.22 14.88 4.68
N HIS A 14 3.58 13.86 4.10
CA HIS A 14 4.08 12.51 4.04
C HIS A 14 3.81 11.90 2.68
N LYS A 15 4.71 11.02 2.23
CA LYS A 15 4.53 10.20 1.03
C LYS A 15 3.98 8.84 1.44
N TYR A 16 2.91 8.40 0.79
CA TYR A 16 2.30 7.10 0.98
C TYR A 16 2.56 6.21 -0.23
N GLU A 17 3.24 5.09 -0.05
CA GLU A 17 3.54 4.11 -1.09
C GLU A 17 2.69 2.86 -0.87
N ILE A 18 1.88 2.51 -1.86
CA ILE A 18 1.07 1.30 -1.84
C ILE A 18 1.86 0.22 -2.54
N ARG A 19 2.17 -0.83 -1.78
CA ARG A 19 2.94 -2.00 -2.22
C ARG A 19 2.02 -3.22 -2.28
N LYS A 20 2.04 -3.94 -3.40
CA LYS A 20 1.37 -5.24 -3.52
C LYS A 20 2.35 -6.34 -3.19
N SER A 21 1.98 -7.14 -2.22
CA SER A 21 2.61 -8.41 -1.93
C SER A 21 1.81 -9.48 -2.64
N GLU A 22 2.42 -10.06 -3.68
CA GLU A 22 1.91 -11.28 -4.28
C GLU A 22 2.23 -12.42 -3.32
N GLY A 23 1.21 -12.94 -2.65
CA GLY A 23 1.30 -14.32 -2.17
C GLY A 23 1.44 -15.21 -3.41
N GLY A 24 2.10 -16.36 -3.29
CA GLY A 24 2.40 -17.24 -4.43
C GLY A 24 1.15 -17.62 -5.25
N PHE A 25 1.34 -18.42 -6.31
CA PHE A 25 0.35 -18.79 -7.35
C PHE A 25 -1.12 -19.11 -6.91
N LEU A 26 -1.37 -19.37 -5.62
CA LEU A 26 -2.68 -19.65 -5.02
C LEU A 26 -3.15 -18.64 -3.93
N SER A 27 -2.36 -17.62 -3.59
CA SER A 27 -2.69 -16.65 -2.54
C SER A 27 -3.15 -15.32 -3.13
N SER A 28 -4.24 -14.79 -2.56
CA SER A 28 -4.77 -13.47 -2.85
C SER A 28 -3.69 -12.40 -2.75
N SER A 29 -3.67 -11.48 -3.71
CA SER A 29 -2.80 -10.31 -3.67
C SER A 29 -3.17 -9.45 -2.47
N THR A 30 -2.21 -9.14 -1.61
CA THR A 30 -2.42 -8.25 -0.46
C THR A 30 -1.74 -6.92 -0.73
N PHE A 31 -2.39 -5.83 -0.31
CA PHE A 31 -1.86 -4.48 -0.47
C PHE A 31 -1.46 -3.91 0.89
N SER A 32 -0.30 -3.29 0.96
CA SER A 32 0.23 -2.65 2.16
C SER A 32 0.67 -1.24 1.84
N ILE A 33 0.38 -0.32 2.75
CA ILE A 33 0.71 1.10 2.69
C ILE A 33 1.95 1.36 3.53
N TYR A 34 2.93 2.00 2.91
CA TYR A 34 4.16 2.48 3.52
C TYR A 34 4.08 4.00 3.58
N ARG A 35 4.48 4.60 4.71
CA ARG A 35 4.59 6.04 4.87
C ARG A 35 6.06 6.41 4.98
N ASP A 36 6.53 7.29 4.09
CA ASP A 36 7.92 7.73 4.00
C ASP A 36 8.92 6.57 3.96
N GLY A 37 8.57 5.49 3.25
CA GLY A 37 9.38 4.28 3.12
C GLY A 37 9.28 3.29 4.28
N SER A 38 8.60 3.64 5.38
CA SER A 38 8.33 2.74 6.51
C SER A 38 6.95 2.09 6.41
N HIS A 39 6.82 0.81 6.76
CA HIS A 39 5.50 0.16 6.78
C HIS A 39 4.56 0.90 7.74
N TRP A 40 3.39 1.31 7.27
CA TRP A 40 2.45 2.11 8.05
C TRP A 40 1.18 1.32 8.40
N LYS A 41 0.44 0.86 7.39
CA LYS A 41 -0.79 0.07 7.53
C LYS A 41 -0.90 -0.89 6.34
N GLY A 42 -1.41 -2.10 6.50
CA GLY A 42 -1.47 -3.02 5.37
C GLY A 42 -2.42 -4.19 5.54
N SER A 43 -2.30 -5.14 4.62
CA SER A 43 -3.21 -6.29 4.42
C SER A 43 -4.60 -5.90 3.94
N TYR A 44 -4.67 -5.04 2.93
CA TYR A 44 -5.91 -4.81 2.19
C TYR A 44 -6.07 -5.86 1.10
N ASP A 45 -7.30 -6.30 0.88
CA ASP A 45 -7.64 -7.26 -0.18
C ASP A 45 -7.84 -6.57 -1.55
N SER A 46 -7.89 -5.22 -1.57
CA SER A 46 -8.10 -4.42 -2.77
C SER A 46 -7.23 -3.17 -2.78
N LEU A 47 -6.70 -2.83 -3.96
CA LEU A 47 -5.94 -1.61 -4.22
C LEU A 47 -6.77 -0.37 -3.89
N SER A 48 -8.03 -0.32 -4.30
CA SER A 48 -8.90 0.85 -4.09
C SER A 48 -9.04 1.21 -2.62
N LYS A 49 -9.17 0.20 -1.76
CA LYS A 49 -9.28 0.37 -0.30
C LYS A 49 -7.97 0.91 0.30
N ALA A 50 -6.83 0.42 -0.17
CA ALA A 50 -5.53 0.94 0.24
C ALA A 50 -5.32 2.40 -0.21
N VAL A 51 -5.74 2.73 -1.44
CA VAL A 51 -5.68 4.09 -2.01
C VAL A 51 -6.56 5.06 -1.23
N GLU A 52 -7.80 4.68 -0.94
CA GLU A 52 -8.74 5.50 -0.19
C GLU A 52 -8.20 5.83 1.21
N VAL A 53 -7.66 4.84 1.91
CA VAL A 53 -7.07 5.05 3.25
C VAL A 53 -5.83 5.95 3.18
N ALA A 54 -4.98 5.76 2.18
CA ALA A 54 -3.80 6.60 1.98
C ALA A 54 -4.18 8.06 1.65
N LYS A 55 -5.20 8.27 0.80
CA LYS A 55 -5.73 9.60 0.48
C LYS A 55 -6.40 10.28 1.67
N ALA A 56 -7.17 9.53 2.47
CA ALA A 56 -7.81 10.06 3.67
C ALA A 56 -6.80 10.47 4.76
N ALA A 57 -5.55 9.98 4.69
CA ALA A 57 -4.50 10.25 5.66
C ALA A 57 -3.49 11.32 5.22
N GLY A 58 -3.48 11.71 3.94
CA GLY A 58 -2.55 12.67 3.34
C GLY A 58 -3.10 14.08 3.23
#